data_AF-A0A930ABP2-F1
#
_entry.id   AF-A0A930ABP2-F1
#
_cell.length_a   1.000
_cell.length_b   1.000
_cell.length_c   1.000
_cell.angle_alpha   90.00
_cell.angle_beta   90.00
_cell.angle_gamma   90.00
#
_symmetry.space_group_name_H-M   'P 1'
#
loop_
_entity.id
_entity.type
_entity.pdbx_description
1 polymer ?
#
loop_
_entity_poly.entity_id
_entity_poly.type
_entity_poly.pdbx_seq_one_letter_code
_entity_poly.pdbx_strand_id
1 'polypeptide(L)'
;MFSLIMTPEFFFAIFRITAPILFATMAAVICEKAGVSNIGLEGTMMISALFGSLFAYYSGNWFVGLLVAIAVGIIVSLLMGFFAFNLKTNIILTGTAVNMIGSGGTIFLVKVITGITQGSQLTSTTSLITQKLQIPSITIPLIDKIPVIGQVLSGHSLLTYFAFICVFLTWVLLYHTPLGLNIRSVGENSHAASSVGVSVIRVKYITMVIAGVLCGMGGAFMSMYYAMGWSLDMVAGRGFIALA
;
A
#
# COMPACT_ATOMS: atom_id res chain seq x y z
N MET A 1 -22.91 23.09 8.78
CA MET A 1 -22.39 21.70 8.72
C MET A 1 -22.81 21.01 7.44
N PHE A 2 -24.11 20.90 7.11
CA PHE A 2 -24.58 20.30 5.84
C PHE A 2 -24.06 20.99 4.56
N SER A 3 -23.84 22.31 4.58
CA SER A 3 -23.26 23.06 3.45
C SER A 3 -21.78 22.77 3.19
N LEU A 4 -21.04 22.24 4.17
CA LEU A 4 -19.63 21.83 4.02
C LEU A 4 -19.50 20.39 3.49
N ILE A 5 -20.54 19.56 3.66
CA ILE A 5 -20.54 18.15 3.25
C ILE A 5 -20.93 18.01 1.76
N MET A 6 -21.73 18.94 1.24
CA MET A 6 -22.18 18.95 -0.16
C MET A 6 -21.32 19.85 -1.06
N THR A 7 -20.01 19.95 -0.80
CA THR A 7 -19.08 20.66 -1.67
C THR A 7 -18.31 19.68 -2.58
N PRO A 8 -17.97 20.07 -3.82
CA PRO A 8 -17.11 19.26 -4.69
C PRO A 8 -15.76 18.90 -4.05
N GLU A 9 -15.22 19.80 -3.23
CA GLU A 9 -13.98 19.62 -2.48
C GLU A 9 -14.07 18.49 -1.45
N PHE A 10 -15.23 18.36 -0.80
CA PHE A 10 -15.47 17.26 0.15
C PHE A 10 -15.43 15.90 -0.58
N PHE A 11 -16.09 15.79 -1.73
CA PHE A 11 -16.04 14.57 -2.54
C PHE A 11 -14.64 14.29 -3.08
N PHE A 12 -13.90 15.31 -3.50
CA PHE A 12 -12.50 15.16 -3.90
C PHE A 12 -11.65 14.58 -2.75
N ALA A 13 -11.84 15.07 -1.52
CA ALA A 13 -11.15 14.56 -0.35
C ALA A 13 -11.51 13.09 -0.04
N ILE A 14 -12.77 12.69 -0.21
CA ILE A 14 -13.19 11.28 -0.07
C ILE A 14 -12.37 10.39 -1.00
N PHE A 15 -12.31 10.70 -2.29
CA PHE A 15 -11.56 9.90 -3.27
C PHE A 15 -10.07 9.84 -2.94
N ARG A 16 -9.49 10.97 -2.53
CA ARG A 16 -8.07 11.06 -2.14
C ARG A 16 -7.73 10.20 -0.92
N ILE A 17 -8.60 10.14 0.09
CA ILE A 17 -8.38 9.36 1.31
C ILE A 17 -8.70 7.87 1.09
N THR A 18 -9.60 7.56 0.15
CA THR A 18 -10.02 6.19 -0.16
C THR A 18 -8.94 5.37 -0.87
N ALA A 19 -8.17 5.97 -1.78
CA ALA A 19 -7.15 5.26 -2.57
C ALA A 19 -6.13 4.43 -1.75
N PRO A 20 -5.48 4.95 -0.69
CA PRO A 20 -4.53 4.16 0.09
C PRO A 20 -5.21 3.03 0.87
N ILE A 21 -6.46 3.23 1.28
CA ILE A 21 -7.27 2.20 1.93
C ILE A 21 -7.59 1.09 0.93
N LEU A 22 -7.98 1.43 -0.30
CA LEU A 22 -8.24 0.44 -1.36
C LEU A 22 -7.03 -0.46 -1.61
N PHE A 23 -5.83 0.10 -1.74
CA PHE A 23 -4.62 -0.71 -1.91
C PHE A 23 -4.41 -1.70 -0.76
N ALA A 24 -4.56 -1.24 0.48
CA ALA A 24 -4.46 -2.09 1.67
C ALA A 24 -5.57 -3.16 1.70
N THR A 25 -6.81 -2.79 1.37
CA THR A 25 -7.96 -3.72 1.34
C THR A 25 -7.77 -4.78 0.27
N MET A 26 -7.30 -4.42 -0.93
CA MET A 26 -7.05 -5.41 -1.98
C MET A 26 -5.93 -6.38 -1.58
N ALA A 27 -4.88 -5.88 -0.90
CA ALA A 27 -3.83 -6.73 -0.34
C ALA A 27 -4.39 -7.69 0.72
N ALA A 28 -5.19 -7.16 1.66
CA ALA A 28 -5.85 -7.93 2.72
C ALA A 28 -6.76 -9.03 2.15
N VAL A 29 -7.62 -8.70 1.18
CA VAL A 29 -8.57 -9.64 0.57
C VAL A 29 -7.85 -10.79 -0.12
N ILE A 30 -6.78 -10.52 -0.86
CA ILE A 30 -5.99 -11.57 -1.54
C ILE A 30 -5.33 -12.49 -0.51
N CYS A 31 -4.72 -11.91 0.52
CA CYS A 31 -4.12 -12.61 1.65
C CYS A 31 -5.13 -13.51 2.39
N GLU A 32 -6.30 -12.97 2.72
CA GLU A 32 -7.33 -13.69 3.46
C GLU A 32 -7.90 -14.85 2.63
N LYS A 33 -8.11 -14.65 1.32
CA LYS A 33 -8.55 -15.71 0.41
C LYS A 33 -7.52 -16.83 0.24
N ALA A 34 -6.24 -16.61 0.55
CA ALA A 34 -5.21 -17.65 0.59
C ALA A 34 -5.07 -18.34 1.96
N GLY A 35 -5.88 -17.98 2.95
CA GLY A 35 -5.75 -18.45 4.33
C GLY A 35 -4.51 -17.89 5.02
N VAL A 36 -4.19 -16.62 4.77
CA VAL A 36 -3.04 -15.90 5.31
C VAL A 36 -3.48 -14.53 5.82
N SER A 37 -3.90 -14.45 7.08
CA SER A 37 -4.33 -13.17 7.68
C SER A 37 -3.13 -12.27 7.98
N ASN A 38 -2.77 -11.44 7.00
CA ASN A 38 -1.61 -10.56 7.07
C ASN A 38 -1.94 -9.28 7.85
N ILE A 39 -1.65 -9.26 9.16
CA ILE A 39 -1.84 -8.06 10.00
C ILE A 39 -0.72 -7.02 9.81
N GLY A 40 0.37 -7.37 9.12
CA GLY A 40 1.53 -6.50 8.90
C GLY A 40 1.38 -5.43 7.81
N LEU A 41 0.17 -5.24 7.25
CA LEU A 41 -0.06 -4.30 6.14
C LEU A 41 0.36 -2.87 6.51
N GLU A 42 0.02 -2.42 7.72
CA GLU A 42 0.37 -1.08 8.19
C GLU A 42 1.88 -0.84 8.19
N GLY A 43 2.63 -1.79 8.75
CA GLY A 43 4.09 -1.75 8.79
C GLY A 43 4.70 -1.81 7.40
N THR A 44 4.21 -2.70 6.54
CA THR A 44 4.69 -2.81 5.15
C THR A 44 4.47 -1.51 4.38
N MET A 45 3.32 -0.85 4.55
CA MET A 45 3.03 0.45 3.95
C MET A 45 3.94 1.55 4.52
N MET A 46 4.15 1.60 5.84
CA MET A 46 5.03 2.59 6.48
C MET A 46 6.48 2.47 6.02
N ILE A 47 7.01 1.24 5.96
CA ILE A 47 8.37 0.98 5.49
C ILE A 47 8.48 1.35 4.00
N SER A 48 7.52 0.93 3.18
CA SER A 48 7.52 1.25 1.74
C SER A 48 7.40 2.75 1.47
N ALA A 49 6.59 3.45 2.25
CA ALA A 49 6.41 4.90 2.17
C ALA A 49 7.74 5.64 2.42
N LEU A 50 8.52 5.17 3.40
CA LEU A 50 9.83 5.75 3.72
C LEU A 50 10.78 5.59 2.54
N PHE A 51 11.03 4.35 2.13
CA PHE A 51 11.99 4.06 1.08
C PHE A 51 11.56 4.66 -0.27
N GLY A 52 10.25 4.69 -0.57
CA GLY A 52 9.73 5.36 -1.75
C GLY A 52 10.05 6.85 -1.79
N SER A 53 9.76 7.58 -0.71
CA SER A 53 10.05 9.02 -0.63
C SER A 53 11.55 9.32 -0.70
N LEU A 54 12.36 8.52 -0.03
CA LEU A 54 13.79 8.71 0.08
C LEU A 54 14.50 8.46 -1.26
N PHE A 55 14.13 7.39 -1.96
CA PHE A 55 14.72 7.09 -3.26
C PHE A 55 14.16 7.99 -4.36
N ALA A 56 12.93 8.49 -4.26
CA ALA A 56 12.46 9.57 -5.12
C ALA A 56 13.34 10.82 -4.98
N TYR A 57 13.71 11.18 -3.75
CA TYR A 57 14.62 12.29 -3.47
C TYR A 57 16.02 12.08 -4.07
N TYR A 58 16.67 10.95 -3.78
CA TYR A 58 18.03 10.70 -4.28
C TYR A 58 18.10 10.54 -5.79
N SER A 59 17.11 9.90 -6.41
CA SER A 59 17.09 9.68 -7.86
C SER A 59 16.61 10.90 -8.66
N GLY A 60 15.92 11.84 -8.01
CA GLY A 60 15.27 12.95 -8.68
C GLY A 60 14.04 12.54 -9.53
N ASN A 61 13.53 11.30 -9.40
CA ASN A 61 12.45 10.77 -10.23
C ASN A 61 11.38 10.02 -9.41
N TRP A 62 10.12 10.44 -9.56
CA TRP A 62 8.97 9.84 -8.87
C TRP A 62 8.77 8.35 -9.24
N PHE A 63 9.09 7.96 -10.48
CA PHE A 63 8.88 6.59 -10.94
C PHE A 63 9.85 5.62 -10.27
N VAL A 64 11.10 6.05 -10.05
CA VAL A 64 12.10 5.26 -9.32
C VAL A 64 11.68 5.09 -7.86
N GLY A 65 11.19 6.15 -7.22
CA GLY A 65 10.62 6.07 -5.87
C GLY A 65 9.47 5.07 -5.78
N LEU A 66 8.54 5.08 -6.74
CA LEU A 66 7.43 4.12 -6.80
C LEU A 66 7.94 2.67 -6.93
N LEU A 67 8.88 2.41 -7.84
CA LEU A 67 9.45 1.08 -8.04
C LEU A 67 10.17 0.57 -6.78
N VAL A 68 10.92 1.44 -6.11
CA VAL A 68 11.60 1.09 -4.86
C VAL A 68 10.59 0.80 -3.74
N ALA A 69 9.53 1.61 -3.62
CA ALA A 69 8.46 1.34 -2.65
C ALA A 69 7.80 -0.03 -2.88
N ILE A 70 7.51 -0.38 -4.13
CA ILE A 70 6.98 -1.69 -4.51
C ILE A 70 7.98 -2.80 -4.15
N ALA A 71 9.24 -2.65 -4.52
CA ALA A 71 10.27 -3.64 -4.23
C ALA A 71 10.43 -3.88 -2.72
N VAL A 72 10.44 -2.82 -1.92
CA VAL A 72 10.51 -2.90 -0.46
C VAL A 72 9.26 -3.58 0.11
N GLY A 73 8.06 -3.23 -0.37
CA GLY A 73 6.82 -3.88 0.04
C GLY A 73 6.82 -5.39 -0.23
N ILE A 74 7.32 -5.80 -1.41
CA ILE A 74 7.52 -7.21 -1.77
C ILE A 74 8.52 -7.87 -0.82
N ILE A 75 9.69 -7.27 -0.59
CA ILE A 75 10.74 -7.83 0.26
C ILE A 75 10.23 -8.04 1.69
N VAL A 76 9.56 -7.05 2.27
CA VAL A 76 8.98 -7.15 3.63
C VAL A 76 7.93 -8.25 3.67
N SER A 77 7.04 -8.32 2.68
CA SER A 77 5.99 -9.35 2.63
C SER A 77 6.56 -10.76 2.41
N LEU A 78 7.60 -10.91 1.60
CA LEU A 78 8.31 -12.18 1.42
C LEU A 78 9.03 -12.61 2.70
N LEU A 79 9.64 -11.67 3.42
CA LEU A 79 10.28 -11.92 4.69
C LEU A 79 9.26 -12.38 5.73
N MET A 80 8.08 -11.76 5.78
CA MET A 80 6.96 -12.25 6.59
C MET A 80 6.56 -13.68 6.19
N GLY A 81 6.41 -13.95 4.89
CA GLY A 81 6.09 -15.28 4.37
C GLY A 81 7.18 -16.31 4.72
N PHE A 82 8.45 -15.93 4.74
CA PHE A 82 9.56 -16.80 5.15
C PHE A 82 9.45 -17.22 6.63
N PHE A 83 9.22 -16.26 7.53
CA PHE A 83 9.02 -16.59 8.95
C PHE A 83 7.75 -17.43 9.18
N ALA A 84 6.66 -17.10 8.49
CA ALA A 84 5.39 -17.81 8.69
C ALA A 84 5.37 -19.21 8.06
N PHE A 85 5.86 -19.36 6.82
CA PHE A 85 5.69 -20.60 6.05
C PHE A 85 6.86 -21.56 6.23
N ASN A 86 8.10 -21.06 6.28
CA ASN A 86 9.29 -21.92 6.39
C ASN A 86 9.67 -22.16 7.84
N LEU A 87 9.66 -21.12 8.68
CA LEU A 87 9.98 -21.22 10.11
C LEU A 87 8.76 -21.55 10.98
N LYS A 88 7.58 -21.76 10.37
CA LYS A 88 6.32 -22.13 11.03
C LYS A 88 5.92 -21.20 12.18
N THR A 89 6.31 -19.93 12.09
CA THR A 89 5.92 -18.90 13.07
C THR A 89 4.46 -18.48 12.84
N ASN A 90 3.78 -18.01 13.89
CA ASN A 90 2.46 -17.42 13.72
C ASN A 90 2.56 -16.11 12.91
N ILE A 91 1.89 -16.06 11.75
CA ILE A 91 1.91 -14.90 10.86
C ILE A 91 1.34 -13.62 11.51
N ILE A 92 0.45 -13.76 12.49
CA ILE A 92 -0.06 -12.64 13.28
C ILE A 92 1.09 -12.02 14.09
N LEU A 93 1.89 -12.84 14.78
CA LEU A 93 3.05 -12.36 15.54
C LEU A 93 4.08 -11.71 14.61
N THR A 94 4.39 -12.33 13.48
CA THR A 94 5.30 -11.75 12.47
C THR A 94 4.75 -10.41 11.94
N GLY A 95 3.45 -10.32 11.69
CA GLY A 95 2.79 -9.07 11.27
C GLY A 95 2.85 -7.98 12.32
N THR A 96 2.61 -8.30 13.59
CA THR A 96 2.76 -7.34 14.69
C THR A 96 4.20 -6.83 14.80
N ALA A 97 5.20 -7.69 14.66
CA ALA A 97 6.60 -7.28 14.65
C ALA A 97 6.92 -6.34 13.49
N VAL A 98 6.41 -6.62 12.29
CA VAL A 98 6.57 -5.74 11.12
C VAL A 98 5.88 -4.39 11.33
N ASN A 99 4.71 -4.36 11.97
CA ASN A 99 4.06 -3.09 12.35
C ASN A 99 4.91 -2.28 13.33
N MET A 100 5.50 -2.92 14.34
CA MET A 100 6.40 -2.26 15.30
C MET A 100 7.68 -1.73 14.64
N ILE A 101 8.25 -2.47 13.69
CA ILE A 101 9.38 -1.98 12.86
C ILE A 101 8.92 -0.82 11.98
N GLY A 102 7.70 -0.90 11.43
CA GLY A 102 7.12 0.13 10.59
C GLY A 102 6.86 1.44 11.33
N SER A 103 6.44 1.42 12.59
CA SER A 103 6.23 2.64 13.38
C SER A 103 7.52 3.16 14.02
N GLY A 104 8.30 2.31 14.69
CA GLY A 104 9.50 2.73 15.42
C GLY A 104 10.79 2.69 14.60
N GLY A 105 10.98 1.64 13.81
CA GLY A 105 12.20 1.42 13.01
C GLY A 105 12.35 2.42 11.87
N THR A 106 11.25 2.81 11.22
CA THR A 106 11.27 3.84 10.17
C THR A 106 11.69 5.22 10.71
N ILE A 107 11.27 5.60 11.92
CA ILE A 107 11.75 6.83 12.59
C ILE A 107 13.27 6.81 12.71
N PHE A 108 13.80 5.69 13.23
CA PHE A 108 15.24 5.52 13.42
C PHE A 108 15.98 5.61 12.08
N LEU A 109 15.50 4.91 11.05
CA LEU A 109 16.10 4.93 9.72
C LEU A 109 16.10 6.33 9.11
N VAL A 110 15.00 7.09 9.21
CA VAL A 110 14.96 8.46 8.70
C VAL A 110 16.00 9.32 9.39
N LYS A 111 16.13 9.24 10.73
CA LYS A 111 17.12 10.02 11.48
C LYS A 111 18.54 9.69 11.04
N VAL A 112 18.86 8.41 10.92
CA VAL A 112 20.21 7.95 10.53
C VAL A 112 20.54 8.37 9.10
N ILE A 113 19.58 8.25 8.18
CA ILE A 113 19.83 8.53 6.76
C ILE A 113 19.85 10.04 6.46
N THR A 114 18.95 10.81 7.06
CA THR A 114 18.83 12.26 6.78
C THR A 114 19.69 13.12 7.68
N GLY A 115 20.19 12.59 8.80
CA GLY A 115 20.93 13.35 9.82
C GLY A 115 20.08 14.39 10.56
N ILE A 116 18.78 14.45 10.30
CA ILE A 116 17.86 15.44 10.91
C ILE A 116 17.58 15.01 12.35
N THR A 117 18.24 15.69 13.29
CA THR A 117 18.06 15.49 14.74
C THR A 117 16.92 16.37 15.26
N GLN A 118 16.23 15.92 16.31
CA GLN A 118 14.93 16.37 16.88
C GLN A 118 14.75 17.86 17.28
N GLY A 119 15.57 18.80 16.81
CA GLY A 119 15.55 20.20 17.24
C GLY A 119 14.64 21.15 16.44
N SER A 120 14.29 20.83 15.19
CA SER A 120 13.47 21.71 14.37
C SER A 120 12.65 20.91 13.36
N GLN A 121 11.35 20.80 13.63
CA GLN A 121 10.33 20.13 12.81
C GLN A 121 10.41 18.58 12.87
N LEU A 122 9.25 17.93 13.07
CA LEU A 122 9.09 16.48 13.09
C LEU A 122 10.00 15.81 12.05
N THR A 123 10.79 14.80 12.44
CA THR A 123 11.59 13.98 11.54
C THR A 123 10.70 13.51 10.39
N SER A 124 10.79 14.19 9.26
CA SER A 124 9.93 14.01 8.12
C SER A 124 10.73 14.28 6.87
N THR A 125 10.47 13.52 5.80
CA THR A 125 11.07 13.78 4.49
C THR A 125 10.24 14.80 3.70
N THR A 126 9.26 15.45 4.34
CA THR A 126 8.35 16.43 3.72
C THR A 126 9.09 17.68 3.25
N SER A 127 10.19 18.07 3.90
CA SER A 127 11.07 19.15 3.42
C SER A 127 11.96 18.74 2.23
N LEU A 128 12.10 17.44 1.97
CA LEU A 128 12.95 16.89 0.90
C LEU A 128 12.16 16.65 -0.40
N ILE A 129 10.86 16.38 -0.33
CA ILE A 129 10.03 16.16 -1.53
C ILE A 129 9.57 17.49 -2.11
N THR A 130 10.12 17.86 -3.27
CA THR A 130 9.61 18.97 -4.11
C THR A 130 8.44 18.50 -4.98
N GLN A 131 7.54 19.40 -5.38
CA GLN A 131 6.36 19.12 -6.24
C GLN A 131 6.67 18.32 -7.52
N LYS A 132 7.91 18.41 -8.04
CA LYS A 132 8.40 17.65 -9.21
C LYS A 132 8.69 16.16 -8.94
N LEU A 133 8.90 15.79 -7.68
CA LEU A 133 9.21 14.42 -7.23
C LEU A 133 7.95 13.65 -6.80
N GLN A 134 6.79 14.30 -6.85
CA GLN A 134 5.50 13.73 -6.52
C GLN A 134 4.95 12.91 -7.68
N ILE A 135 4.08 11.97 -7.35
CA ILE A 135 3.37 11.19 -8.38
C ILE A 135 2.47 12.16 -9.15
N PRO A 136 2.60 12.26 -10.49
CA PRO A 136 1.87 13.24 -11.28
C PRO A 136 0.35 13.05 -11.14
N SER A 137 -0.37 14.16 -11.01
CA SER A 137 -1.82 14.20 -11.10
C SER A 137 -2.24 14.24 -12.57
N ILE A 138 -3.26 13.46 -12.92
CA ILE A 138 -3.83 13.45 -14.28
C ILE A 138 -5.10 14.29 -14.25
N THR A 139 -5.08 15.39 -15.01
CA THR A 139 -6.25 16.19 -15.34
C THR A 139 -6.85 15.60 -16.62
N ILE A 140 -8.05 15.00 -16.54
CA ILE A 140 -8.72 14.39 -17.69
C ILE A 140 -9.42 15.50 -18.49
N PRO A 141 -8.95 15.86 -19.70
CA PRO A 141 -9.43 17.06 -20.40
C PRO A 141 -10.91 16.97 -20.84
N LEU A 142 -11.44 15.75 -20.96
CA LEU A 142 -12.83 15.50 -21.36
C LEU A 142 -13.85 15.71 -20.22
N ILE A 143 -13.43 15.51 -18.97
CA ILE A 143 -14.28 15.56 -17.77
C ILE A 143 -14.16 16.91 -17.06
N ASP A 144 -13.03 17.61 -17.26
CA ASP A 144 -12.73 18.93 -16.68
C ASP A 144 -13.78 20.00 -17.01
N LYS A 145 -14.49 19.85 -18.14
CA LYS A 145 -15.49 20.81 -18.63
C LYS A 145 -16.89 20.61 -18.05
N ILE A 146 -17.14 19.52 -17.29
CA ILE A 146 -18.45 19.26 -16.71
C ILE A 146 -18.49 19.87 -15.30
N PRO A 147 -19.35 20.86 -15.02
CA PRO A 147 -19.46 21.44 -13.68
C PRO A 147 -19.82 20.35 -12.66
N VAL A 148 -19.25 20.43 -11.46
CA VAL A 148 -19.34 19.44 -10.36
C VAL A 148 -18.55 18.15 -10.62
N ILE A 149 -18.76 17.45 -11.74
CA ILE A 149 -18.09 16.14 -12.00
C ILE A 149 -16.60 16.34 -12.32
N GLY A 150 -16.26 17.39 -13.07
CA GLY A 150 -14.88 17.79 -13.37
C GLY A 150 -14.06 18.08 -12.11
N GLN A 151 -14.61 18.86 -11.18
CA GLN A 151 -13.92 19.22 -9.94
C GLN A 151 -13.75 18.04 -8.96
N VAL A 152 -14.61 17.02 -9.05
CA VAL A 152 -14.55 15.85 -8.17
C VAL A 152 -13.61 14.77 -8.70
N LEU A 153 -13.59 14.56 -10.01
CA LEU A 153 -12.82 13.47 -10.65
C LEU A 153 -11.50 13.92 -11.30
N SER A 154 -11.37 15.17 -11.74
CA SER A 154 -10.16 15.68 -12.40
C SER A 154 -9.13 16.12 -11.36
N GLY A 155 -7.84 15.80 -11.56
CA GLY A 155 -6.74 16.24 -10.67
C GLY A 155 -6.28 15.23 -9.61
N HIS A 156 -6.83 14.01 -9.61
CA HIS A 156 -6.31 12.92 -8.78
C HIS A 156 -4.95 12.40 -9.25
N SER A 157 -4.20 11.80 -8.33
CA SER A 157 -2.94 11.11 -8.65
C SER A 157 -3.18 9.95 -9.62
N LEU A 158 -2.20 9.66 -10.48
CA LEU A 158 -2.16 8.43 -11.28
C LEU A 158 -2.47 7.18 -10.42
N LEU A 159 -1.96 7.13 -9.19
CA LEU A 159 -2.20 5.99 -8.30
C LEU A 159 -3.64 5.92 -7.76
N THR A 160 -4.38 7.04 -7.65
CA THR A 160 -5.79 7.02 -7.25
C THR A 160 -6.61 6.26 -8.31
N TYR A 161 -6.45 6.63 -9.58
CA TYR A 161 -7.14 5.93 -10.67
C TYR A 161 -6.72 4.46 -10.75
N PHE A 162 -5.43 4.21 -10.57
CA PHE A 162 -4.93 2.84 -10.53
C PHE A 162 -5.50 2.03 -9.35
N ALA A 163 -5.73 2.64 -8.19
CA ALA A 163 -6.37 1.97 -7.05
C ALA A 163 -7.76 1.44 -7.39
N PHE A 164 -8.58 2.24 -8.10
CA PHE A 164 -9.90 1.80 -8.57
C PHE A 164 -9.80 0.69 -9.62
N ILE A 165 -8.83 0.79 -10.54
CA ILE A 165 -8.56 -0.28 -11.50
C ILE A 165 -8.11 -1.56 -10.79
N CYS A 166 -7.30 -1.45 -9.72
CA CYS A 166 -6.88 -2.59 -8.90
C CYS A 166 -8.06 -3.35 -8.30
N VAL A 167 -9.14 -2.68 -7.92
CA VAL A 167 -10.36 -3.36 -7.44
C VAL A 167 -10.88 -4.33 -8.50
N PHE A 168 -11.02 -3.85 -9.73
CA PHE A 168 -11.45 -4.68 -10.86
C PHE A 168 -10.43 -5.78 -11.17
N LEU A 169 -9.13 -5.46 -11.17
CA LEU A 169 -8.06 -6.43 -11.43
C LEU A 169 -8.03 -7.55 -10.39
N THR A 170 -8.22 -7.26 -9.12
CA THR A 170 -8.28 -8.30 -8.08
C THR A 170 -9.54 -9.15 -8.22
N TRP A 171 -10.68 -8.55 -8.61
CA TRP A 171 -11.89 -9.33 -8.90
C TRP A 171 -11.65 -10.31 -10.06
N VAL A 172 -11.07 -9.84 -11.17
CA VAL A 172 -10.66 -10.70 -12.29
C VAL A 172 -9.67 -11.76 -11.82
N LEU A 173 -8.64 -11.38 -11.06
CA LEU A 173 -7.62 -12.28 -10.55
C LEU A 173 -8.23 -13.40 -9.70
N LEU A 174 -9.11 -13.08 -8.75
CA LEU A 174 -9.68 -14.07 -7.83
C LEU A 174 -10.74 -14.98 -8.48
N TYR A 175 -11.59 -14.42 -9.35
CA TYR A 175 -12.76 -15.13 -9.87
C TYR A 175 -12.61 -15.64 -11.31
N HIS A 176 -11.74 -15.03 -12.11
CA HIS A 176 -11.61 -15.32 -13.54
C HIS A 176 -10.23 -15.88 -13.94
N THR A 177 -9.31 -16.12 -13.01
CA THR A 177 -7.99 -16.74 -13.33
C THR A 177 -7.74 -18.06 -12.60
N PRO A 178 -6.90 -18.96 -13.16
CA PRO A 178 -6.49 -20.20 -12.49
C PRO A 178 -5.73 -19.94 -11.18
N LEU A 179 -4.96 -18.85 -11.11
CA LEU A 179 -4.28 -18.45 -9.88
C LEU A 179 -5.29 -18.11 -8.78
N GLY A 180 -6.35 -17.38 -9.11
CA GLY A 180 -7.44 -17.08 -8.17
C GLY A 180 -8.18 -18.30 -7.67
N LEU A 181 -8.41 -19.29 -8.53
CA LEU A 181 -8.96 -20.58 -8.12
C LEU A 181 -8.03 -21.27 -7.12
N ASN A 182 -6.73 -21.35 -7.42
CA ASN A 182 -5.74 -21.95 -6.52
C ASN A 182 -5.64 -21.22 -5.17
N ILE A 183 -5.67 -19.88 -5.19
CA ILE A 183 -5.68 -19.05 -3.97
C ILE A 183 -6.87 -19.43 -3.09
N ARG A 184 -8.09 -19.39 -3.65
CA ARG A 184 -9.32 -19.72 -2.92
C ARG A 184 -9.32 -21.16 -2.42
N SER A 185 -8.93 -22.13 -3.25
CA SER A 185 -8.87 -23.54 -2.86
C SER A 185 -7.88 -23.78 -1.71
N VAL A 186 -6.73 -23.09 -1.73
CA VAL A 186 -5.73 -23.17 -0.65
C VAL A 186 -6.26 -22.56 0.66
N GLY A 187 -7.00 -21.45 0.57
CA GLY A 187 -7.63 -20.80 1.72
C GLY A 187 -8.75 -21.65 2.34
N GLU A 188 -9.60 -22.27 1.53
CA GLU A 188 -10.70 -23.13 1.99
C GLU A 188 -10.18 -24.43 2.61
N ASN A 189 -9.31 -25.16 1.90
CA ASN A 189 -8.72 -26.39 2.42
C ASN A 189 -7.36 -26.69 1.78
N SER A 190 -6.29 -26.29 2.49
CA SER A 190 -4.90 -26.55 2.08
C SER A 190 -4.56 -28.04 1.86
N HIS A 191 -5.18 -28.98 2.59
CA HIS A 191 -4.93 -30.42 2.42
C HIS A 191 -5.63 -30.98 1.18
N ALA A 192 -6.83 -30.50 0.87
CA ALA A 192 -7.53 -30.88 -0.37
C ALA A 192 -6.79 -30.32 -1.60
N ALA A 193 -6.33 -29.07 -1.52
CA ALA A 193 -5.56 -28.45 -2.59
C ALA A 193 -4.24 -29.19 -2.88
N SER A 194 -3.51 -29.62 -1.83
CA SER A 194 -2.26 -30.37 -2.00
C SER A 194 -2.48 -31.77 -2.58
N SER A 195 -3.61 -32.40 -2.28
CA SER A 195 -3.96 -33.74 -2.79
C SER A 195 -4.21 -33.77 -4.29
N VAL A 196 -4.64 -32.66 -4.89
CA VAL A 196 -4.77 -32.49 -6.35
C VAL A 196 -3.53 -31.88 -7.01
N GLY A 197 -2.40 -31.81 -6.29
CA GLY A 197 -1.11 -31.36 -6.81
C GLY A 197 -0.84 -29.86 -6.74
N VAL A 198 -1.72 -29.06 -6.12
CA VAL A 198 -1.49 -27.61 -5.95
C VAL A 198 -0.49 -27.38 -4.83
N SER A 199 0.62 -26.70 -5.14
CA SER A 199 1.63 -26.34 -4.14
C SER A 199 1.15 -25.18 -3.26
N VAL A 200 0.59 -25.51 -2.09
CA VAL A 200 0.10 -24.57 -1.07
C VAL A 200 1.11 -23.46 -0.77
N ILE A 201 2.36 -23.82 -0.51
CA ILE A 201 3.41 -22.86 -0.14
C ILE A 201 3.67 -21.85 -1.26
N ARG A 202 3.74 -22.29 -2.52
CA ARG A 202 3.95 -21.37 -3.65
C ARG A 202 2.78 -20.40 -3.80
N VAL A 203 1.54 -20.88 -3.66
CA VAL A 203 0.35 -20.04 -3.74
C VAL A 203 0.36 -18.98 -2.64
N LYS A 204 0.71 -19.36 -1.41
CA LYS A 204 0.85 -18.42 -0.29
C LYS A 204 1.96 -17.38 -0.53
N TYR A 205 3.10 -17.77 -1.09
CA TYR A 205 4.15 -16.80 -1.46
C TYR A 205 3.72 -15.84 -2.57
N ILE A 206 3.06 -16.33 -3.63
CA ILE A 206 2.52 -15.49 -4.70
C ILE A 206 1.56 -14.44 -4.11
N THR A 207 0.70 -14.87 -3.21
CA THR A 207 -0.24 -14.01 -2.48
C THR A 207 0.50 -12.93 -1.69
N MET A 208 1.57 -13.29 -0.95
CA MET A 208 2.39 -12.31 -0.22
C MET A 208 3.11 -11.32 -1.16
N VAL A 209 3.56 -11.75 -2.33
CA VAL A 209 4.15 -10.84 -3.33
C VAL A 209 3.12 -9.83 -3.83
N ILE A 210 1.92 -10.29 -4.18
CA ILE A 210 0.85 -9.38 -4.66
C ILE A 210 0.44 -8.40 -3.56
N ALA A 211 0.30 -8.89 -2.31
CA ALA A 211 0.03 -8.02 -1.17
C ALA A 211 1.15 -7.00 -0.95
N GLY A 212 2.42 -7.40 -1.08
CA GLY A 212 3.57 -6.51 -0.99
C GLY A 212 3.61 -5.45 -2.09
N VAL A 213 3.24 -5.79 -3.32
CA VAL A 213 3.10 -4.82 -4.42
C VAL A 213 2.03 -3.78 -4.05
N LEU A 214 0.84 -4.22 -3.67
CA LEU A 214 -0.29 -3.34 -3.35
C LEU A 214 0.01 -2.45 -2.14
N CYS A 215 0.59 -3.01 -1.07
CA CYS A 215 1.02 -2.23 0.10
C CYS A 215 2.15 -1.25 -0.23
N GLY A 216 3.09 -1.66 -1.10
CA GLY A 216 4.15 -0.80 -1.59
C GLY A 216 3.61 0.41 -2.34
N MET A 217 2.62 0.20 -3.21
CA MET A 217 1.89 1.27 -3.90
C MET A 217 1.09 2.16 -2.94
N GLY A 218 0.41 1.56 -1.96
CA GLY A 218 -0.30 2.30 -0.92
C GLY A 218 0.63 3.18 -0.07
N GLY A 219 1.81 2.67 0.29
CA GLY A 219 2.85 3.43 0.98
C GLY A 219 3.42 4.57 0.11
N ALA A 220 3.72 4.30 -1.16
CA ALA A 220 4.17 5.32 -2.10
C ALA A 220 3.12 6.42 -2.31
N PHE A 221 1.84 6.06 -2.41
CA PHE A 221 0.75 7.04 -2.48
C PHE A 221 0.75 7.95 -1.25
N MET A 222 0.91 7.36 -0.07
CA MET A 222 0.88 8.10 1.18
C MET A 222 2.03 9.10 1.28
N SER A 223 3.27 8.70 0.98
CA SER A 223 4.41 9.62 1.09
C SER A 223 4.60 10.53 -0.12
N MET A 224 4.35 10.06 -1.34
CA MET A 224 4.70 10.80 -2.57
C MET A 224 3.52 11.58 -3.18
N TYR A 225 2.31 11.48 -2.60
CA TYR A 225 1.14 12.25 -3.03
C TYR A 225 0.31 12.79 -1.85
N TYR A 226 -0.03 11.96 -0.86
CA TYR A 226 -0.91 12.39 0.23
C TYR A 226 -0.23 13.38 1.19
N ALA A 227 0.88 13.00 1.80
CA ALA A 227 1.58 13.79 2.82
C ALA A 227 2.77 14.60 2.26
N MET A 228 3.09 14.44 0.97
CA MET A 228 4.22 15.12 0.30
C MET A 228 5.55 14.91 1.04
N GLY A 229 5.74 13.74 1.63
CA GLY A 229 6.85 13.37 2.49
C GLY A 229 6.49 12.12 3.30
N TRP A 230 7.50 11.52 3.89
CA TRP A 230 7.30 10.57 4.97
C TRP A 230 7.16 11.34 6.28
N SER A 231 6.15 10.99 7.07
CA SER A 231 5.99 11.43 8.46
C SER A 231 5.71 10.23 9.36
N LEU A 232 5.99 10.39 10.65
CA LEU A 232 5.59 9.42 11.66
C LEU A 232 4.07 9.19 11.60
N ASP A 233 3.68 7.93 11.76
CA ASP A 233 2.31 7.44 11.82
C ASP A 233 1.41 7.90 10.65
N MET A 234 1.98 8.15 9.47
CA MET A 234 1.21 8.65 8.33
C MET A 234 0.09 7.69 7.91
N VAL A 235 0.32 6.37 8.01
CA VAL A 235 -0.66 5.33 7.65
C VAL A 235 -1.87 5.38 8.58
N ALA A 236 -1.68 5.81 9.83
CA ALA A 236 -2.74 6.18 10.79
C ALA A 236 -3.88 5.16 10.88
N GLY A 237 -3.58 3.87 11.05
CA GLY A 237 -4.59 2.84 11.20
C GLY A 237 -5.26 2.36 9.90
N ARG A 238 -4.95 2.94 8.73
CA ARG A 238 -5.55 2.52 7.45
C ARG A 238 -5.23 1.06 7.11
N GLY A 239 -4.10 0.54 7.57
CA GLY A 239 -3.75 -0.88 7.40
C GLY A 239 -4.66 -1.80 8.22
N PHE A 240 -4.96 -1.42 9.46
CA PHE A 240 -5.91 -2.15 10.30
C PHE A 240 -7.37 -2.01 9.82
N ILE A 241 -7.78 -0.81 9.39
CA ILE A 241 -9.13 -0.58 8.84
C ILE A 241 -9.36 -1.44 7.60
N ALA A 242 -8.33 -1.66 6.78
CA ALA A 242 -8.44 -2.50 5.59
C ALA A 242 -8.63 -3.99 5.88
N LEU A 243 -8.27 -4.44 7.10
CA LEU A 243 -8.42 -5.82 7.56
C LEU A 243 -9.72 -6.06 8.36
N ALA A 244 -10.28 -5.01 8.94
CA ALA A 244 -11.47 -5.04 9.79
C ALA A 244 -12.75 -5.25 8.98
#